data_AF-M4EGB1-F1
#
_entry.id   AF-M4EGB1-F1
#
_cell.length_a   1.000
_cell.length_b   1.000
_cell.length_c   1.000
_cell.angle_alpha   90.00
_cell.angle_beta   90.00
_cell.angle_gamma   90.00
#
_symmetry.space_group_name_H-M   'P 1'
#
loop_
_entity.id
_entity.type
_entity.pdbx_description
1 polymer ?
#
loop_
_entity_poly.entity_id
_entity_poly.type
_entity_poly.pdbx_seq_one_letter_code
_entity_poly.pdbx_strand_id
1 'polypeptide(L)'
;MQGYGGNLSKAYLKANMLAGESVSNIPTVAALCAEEKVLELYSKELLEPSKRSFRHGQIAGLFYGISQFFIFSSYGLALWYGSTLMDDKISSFKSLMKTFMVLIVTALAMGETLALAPDLLKGNQMIASVFEILDRKSQLVGETSEELTNVEGKIELKGIHFSYPSRPHVVVFKDFDLIVRSGQSMALVGQSGSGPASRGIHRTHPASRPIPHKLIPRSPLKIRA
;
A
#
# COMPACT_ATOMS: atom_id res chain seq x y z
N MET A 1 8.09 -4.20 12.92
CA MET A 1 7.51 -4.73 14.18
C MET A 1 6.24 -5.50 13.83
N GLN A 2 6.21 -6.82 14.06
CA GLN A 2 4.95 -7.57 13.98
C GLN A 2 4.07 -7.12 15.15
N GLY A 3 3.17 -6.18 14.87
CA GLY A 3 2.17 -5.72 15.85
C GLY A 3 1.26 -6.89 16.23
N TYR A 4 0.90 -6.94 17.51
CA TYR A 4 0.10 -8.01 18.14
C TYR A 4 -1.25 -8.25 17.40
N GLY A 5 -1.77 -7.25 16.67
CA GLY A 5 -2.94 -7.37 15.78
C GLY A 5 -2.76 -8.34 14.61
N GLY A 6 -1.51 -8.65 14.21
CA GLY A 6 -1.22 -9.67 13.19
C GLY A 6 -1.65 -11.07 13.61
N ASN A 7 -1.67 -11.37 14.91
CA ASN A 7 -2.12 -12.67 15.43
C ASN A 7 -3.66 -12.80 15.45
N LEU A 8 -4.38 -11.69 15.64
CA LEU A 8 -5.85 -11.65 15.51
C LEU A 8 -6.26 -11.78 14.04
N SER A 9 -5.65 -11.00 13.15
CA SER A 9 -5.93 -11.09 11.70
C SER A 9 -5.66 -12.50 11.15
N LYS A 10 -4.57 -13.15 11.56
CA LYS A 10 -4.29 -14.56 11.22
C LYS A 10 -5.33 -15.55 11.76
N ALA A 11 -5.89 -15.30 12.93
CA ALA A 11 -6.91 -16.17 13.53
C ALA A 11 -8.26 -16.03 12.79
N TYR A 12 -8.65 -14.81 12.40
CA TYR A 12 -9.85 -14.57 11.59
C TYR A 12 -9.69 -14.95 10.12
N LEU A 13 -8.46 -15.02 9.61
CA LEU A 13 -8.17 -15.34 8.21
C LEU A 13 -8.79 -16.67 7.75
N LYS A 14 -8.76 -17.70 8.61
CA LYS A 14 -9.34 -19.01 8.30
C LYS A 14 -10.87 -18.95 8.19
N ALA A 15 -11.52 -18.31 9.15
CA ALA A 15 -12.97 -18.12 9.13
C ALA A 15 -13.41 -17.29 7.91
N ASN A 16 -12.68 -16.21 7.60
CA ASN A 16 -12.97 -15.36 6.45
C ASN A 16 -12.72 -16.07 5.11
N MET A 17 -11.69 -16.93 5.03
CA MET A 17 -11.43 -17.73 3.84
C MET A 17 -12.55 -18.74 3.60
N LEU A 18 -12.98 -19.46 4.65
CA LEU A 18 -14.10 -20.39 4.58
C LEU A 18 -15.41 -19.69 4.18
N ALA A 19 -15.69 -18.54 4.77
CA ALA A 19 -16.85 -17.73 4.41
C ALA A 19 -16.76 -17.24 2.95
N GLY A 20 -15.59 -16.77 2.52
CA GLY A 20 -15.34 -16.32 1.15
C GLY A 20 -15.55 -17.43 0.12
N GLU A 21 -15.04 -18.64 0.39
CA GLU A 21 -15.22 -19.81 -0.47
C GLU A 21 -16.70 -20.23 -0.56
N SER A 22 -17.40 -20.22 0.57
CA SER A 22 -18.81 -20.60 0.66
C SER A 22 -19.72 -19.59 -0.06
N VAL A 23 -19.47 -18.29 0.09
CA VAL A 23 -20.22 -17.23 -0.58
C VAL A 23 -19.93 -17.23 -2.08
N SER A 24 -18.68 -17.42 -2.49
CA SER A 24 -18.31 -17.50 -3.91
C SER A 24 -18.96 -18.69 -4.62
N ASN A 25 -19.27 -19.77 -3.89
CA ASN A 25 -19.86 -20.99 -4.43
C ASN A 25 -21.26 -21.27 -3.86
N ILE A 26 -22.03 -20.21 -3.57
CA ILE A 26 -23.34 -20.35 -2.92
C ILE A 26 -24.35 -21.25 -3.67
N PRO A 27 -24.38 -21.32 -5.02
CA PRO A 27 -25.27 -22.24 -5.72
C PRO A 27 -24.90 -23.70 -5.45
N THR A 28 -23.61 -24.01 -5.29
CA THR A 28 -23.12 -25.35 -4.98
C THR A 28 -23.47 -25.74 -3.55
N VAL A 29 -23.35 -24.81 -2.60
CA VAL A 29 -23.74 -25.04 -1.20
C VAL A 29 -25.25 -25.32 -1.10
N ALA A 30 -26.07 -24.54 -1.80
CA ALA A 30 -27.52 -24.72 -1.85
C ALA A 30 -27.93 -26.02 -2.58
N ALA A 31 -27.26 -26.37 -3.68
CA ALA A 31 -27.51 -27.61 -4.40
C ALA A 31 -27.18 -28.87 -3.57
N LEU A 32 -26.27 -28.75 -2.62
CA LEU A 32 -25.89 -29.83 -1.70
C LEU A 32 -26.65 -29.77 -0.36
N CYS A 33 -27.53 -28.78 -0.15
CA CYS A 33 -28.19 -28.49 1.12
C CYS A 33 -27.22 -28.51 2.32
N ALA A 34 -26.03 -27.93 2.12
CA ALA A 34 -24.92 -28.00 3.07
C ALA A 34 -24.74 -26.72 3.90
N GLU A 35 -25.73 -25.82 3.89
CA GLU A 35 -25.68 -24.51 4.55
C GLU A 35 -25.40 -24.64 6.05
N GLU A 36 -26.08 -25.57 6.72
CA GLU A 36 -25.95 -25.78 8.17
C GLU A 36 -24.56 -26.30 8.54
N LYS A 37 -24.00 -27.17 7.70
CA LYS A 37 -22.63 -27.70 7.88
C LYS A 37 -21.57 -26.61 7.71
N VAL A 38 -21.77 -25.71 6.75
CA VAL A 38 -20.87 -24.56 6.53
C VAL A 38 -20.94 -23.60 7.72
N LEU A 39 -22.14 -23.32 8.23
CA LEU A 39 -22.35 -22.46 9.41
C LEU A 39 -21.72 -23.06 10.68
N GLU A 40 -21.80 -24.37 10.86
CA GLU A 40 -21.16 -25.07 11.97
C GLU A 40 -19.63 -24.95 11.92
N LEU A 41 -19.03 -25.20 10.75
CA LEU A 41 -17.59 -25.07 10.54
C LEU A 41 -17.11 -23.63 10.76
N TYR A 42 -17.86 -22.64 10.26
CA TYR A 42 -17.57 -21.23 10.47
C TYR A 42 -17.64 -20.83 11.94
N SER A 43 -18.70 -21.26 12.65
CA SER A 43 -18.86 -21.04 14.09
C SER A 43 -17.71 -21.64 14.89
N LYS A 44 -17.27 -22.85 14.52
CA LYS A 44 -16.15 -23.54 15.17
C LYS A 44 -14.83 -22.79 15.01
N GLU A 45 -14.54 -22.29 13.80
CA GLU A 45 -13.32 -21.50 13.53
C GLU A 45 -13.33 -20.14 14.25
N LEU A 46 -14.51 -19.58 14.57
CA LEU A 46 -14.63 -18.30 15.30
C LEU A 46 -14.48 -18.42 16.83
N LEU A 47 -14.68 -19.60 17.42
CA LEU A 47 -14.59 -19.78 18.87
C LEU A 47 -13.18 -19.45 19.43
N GLU A 48 -12.14 -19.89 18.73
CA GLU A 48 -10.74 -19.64 19.07
C GLU A 48 -10.39 -18.13 19.06
N PRO A 49 -10.61 -17.38 17.95
CA PRO A 49 -10.45 -15.93 17.92
C PRO A 49 -11.27 -15.20 18.98
N SER A 50 -12.52 -15.62 19.20
CA SER A 50 -13.43 -14.99 20.17
C SER A 50 -12.92 -15.11 21.61
N LYS A 51 -12.53 -16.31 22.04
CA LYS A 51 -11.94 -16.54 23.38
C LYS A 51 -10.65 -15.77 23.57
N ARG A 52 -9.80 -15.70 22.53
CA ARG A 52 -8.56 -14.94 22.57
C ARG A 52 -8.82 -13.43 22.70
N SER A 53 -9.79 -12.91 21.95
CA SER A 53 -10.23 -11.52 22.02
C SER A 53 -10.77 -11.17 23.41
N PHE A 54 -11.58 -12.06 24.01
CA PHE A 54 -12.10 -11.85 25.36
C PHE A 54 -11.00 -11.78 26.41
N ARG A 55 -10.07 -12.76 26.44
CA ARG A 55 -8.92 -12.71 27.36
C ARG A 55 -8.07 -11.47 27.15
N HIS A 56 -7.89 -11.05 25.90
CA HIS A 56 -7.16 -9.85 25.57
C HIS A 56 -7.86 -8.60 26.11
N GLY A 57 -9.18 -8.48 25.93
CA GLY A 57 -9.97 -7.38 26.49
C GLY A 57 -9.85 -7.28 28.00
N GLN A 58 -9.86 -8.43 28.70
CA GLN A 58 -9.65 -8.47 30.15
C GLN A 58 -8.25 -7.99 30.56
N ILE A 59 -7.19 -8.44 29.87
CA ILE A 59 -5.82 -8.02 30.14
C ILE A 59 -5.64 -6.53 29.85
N ALA A 60 -6.15 -6.05 28.71
CA ALA A 60 -6.08 -4.63 28.34
C ALA A 60 -6.84 -3.75 29.34
N GLY A 61 -8.04 -4.16 29.75
CA GLY A 61 -8.84 -3.47 30.76
C GLY A 61 -8.15 -3.42 32.13
N LEU A 62 -7.54 -4.53 32.56
CA LEU A 62 -6.77 -4.57 33.81
C LEU A 62 -5.56 -3.62 33.76
N PHE A 63 -4.79 -3.64 32.67
CA PHE A 63 -3.65 -2.74 32.48
C PHE A 63 -4.08 -1.27 32.44
N TYR A 64 -5.18 -0.96 31.77
CA TYR A 64 -5.74 0.38 31.76
C TYR A 64 -6.17 0.83 33.17
N GLY A 65 -6.86 -0.03 33.91
CA GLY A 65 -7.28 0.23 35.29
C GLY A 65 -6.09 0.46 36.23
N ILE A 66 -5.05 -0.38 36.14
CA ILE A 66 -3.81 -0.22 36.91
C ILE A 66 -3.12 1.11 36.56
N SER A 67 -3.04 1.45 35.28
CA SER A 67 -2.43 2.71 34.84
C SER A 67 -3.18 3.92 35.39
N GLN A 68 -4.52 3.88 35.35
CA GLN A 68 -5.37 4.93 35.88
C GLN A 68 -5.26 5.05 37.41
N PHE A 69 -5.14 3.92 38.12
CA PHE A 69 -4.90 3.90 39.55
C PHE A 69 -3.59 4.60 39.91
N PHE A 70 -2.50 4.33 39.18
CA PHE A 70 -1.22 5.01 39.42
C PHE A 70 -1.31 6.52 39.18
N ILE A 71 -2.04 6.97 38.15
CA ILE A 71 -2.23 8.40 37.88
C ILE A 71 -2.92 9.07 39.08
N PHE A 72 -4.07 8.56 39.52
CA PHE A 72 -4.80 9.15 40.64
C PHE A 72 -4.03 9.02 41.97
N SER A 73 -3.36 7.89 42.20
CA SER A 73 -2.51 7.70 43.38
C SER A 73 -1.36 8.70 43.39
N SER A 74 -0.75 9.01 42.24
CA SER A 74 0.33 9.99 42.14
C SER A 74 -0.16 11.41 42.47
N TYR A 75 -1.36 11.78 42.02
CA TYR A 75 -1.98 13.06 42.36
C TYR A 75 -2.31 13.15 43.85
N GLY A 76 -2.84 12.08 44.43
CA GLY A 76 -3.10 12.00 45.87
C GLY A 76 -1.83 12.16 46.69
N LEU A 77 -0.75 11.45 46.33
CA LEU A 77 0.55 11.57 46.99
C LEU A 77 1.17 12.96 46.84
N ALA A 78 1.06 13.57 45.67
CA ALA A 78 1.57 14.91 45.42
C ALA A 78 0.84 15.96 46.27
N LEU A 79 -0.48 15.85 46.40
CA LEU A 79 -1.27 16.75 47.26
C LEU A 79 -1.02 16.51 48.74
N TRP A 80 -0.91 15.24 49.17
CA TRP A 80 -0.60 14.90 50.55
C TRP A 80 0.76 15.46 50.99
N TYR A 81 1.81 15.18 50.20
CA TYR A 81 3.14 15.72 50.46
C TYR A 81 3.16 17.25 50.34
N GLY A 82 2.43 17.81 49.38
CA GLY A 82 2.27 19.25 49.22
C GLY A 82 1.63 19.92 50.43
N SER A 83 0.65 19.26 51.07
CA SER A 83 0.02 19.73 52.31
C SER A 83 1.03 19.77 53.46
N THR A 84 1.80 18.70 53.68
CA THR A 84 2.83 18.66 54.72
C THR A 84 3.88 19.77 54.52
N LEU A 85 4.26 20.05 53.29
CA LEU A 85 5.22 21.12 52.96
C LEU A 85 4.68 22.53 53.23
N MET A 86 3.37 22.69 53.20
CA MET A 86 2.69 23.94 53.58
C MET A 86 2.61 24.08 55.11
N ASP A 87 2.38 22.98 55.83
CA ASP A 87 2.36 22.96 57.30
C ASP A 87 3.72 23.35 57.89
N ASP A 88 4.81 22.89 57.27
CA ASP A 88 6.20 23.25 57.66
C ASP A 88 6.59 24.70 57.28
N LYS A 89 5.67 25.48 56.67
CA LYS A 89 5.89 26.87 56.16
C LYS A 89 7.03 27.01 55.14
N ILE A 90 7.48 25.91 54.54
CA ILE A 90 8.56 25.91 53.54
C ILE A 90 8.04 26.41 52.19
N SER A 91 6.75 26.21 51.89
CA SER A 91 6.15 26.56 50.60
C SER A 91 4.76 27.21 50.72
N SER A 92 4.49 28.17 49.83
CA SER A 92 3.16 28.80 49.70
C SER A 92 2.25 28.01 48.77
N PHE A 93 0.94 27.95 49.07
CA PHE A 93 -0.09 27.32 48.24
C PHE A 93 -0.03 27.73 46.77
N LYS A 94 0.22 29.03 46.50
CA LYS A 94 0.32 29.57 45.14
C LYS A 94 1.48 28.95 44.36
N SER A 95 2.62 28.71 45.01
CA SER A 95 3.78 28.08 44.39
C SER A 95 3.52 26.61 44.11
N LEU A 96 2.88 25.91 45.05
CA LEU A 96 2.54 24.49 44.92
C LEU A 96 1.59 24.25 43.74
N MET A 97 0.49 25.01 43.66
CA MET A 97 -0.48 24.90 42.55
C MET A 97 0.14 25.25 41.20
N LYS A 98 1.02 26.27 41.16
CA LYS A 98 1.75 26.64 39.93
C LYS A 98 2.63 25.50 39.45
N THR A 99 3.45 24.92 40.33
CA THR A 99 4.35 23.80 39.99
C THR A 99 3.57 22.57 39.55
N PHE A 100 2.45 22.26 40.22
CA PHE A 100 1.57 21.15 39.85
C PHE A 100 0.98 21.30 38.45
N MET A 101 0.46 22.49 38.11
CA MET A 101 -0.05 22.74 36.76
C MET A 101 1.03 22.64 35.69
N VAL A 102 2.22 23.20 35.93
CA VAL A 102 3.33 23.11 34.97
C VAL A 102 3.72 21.66 34.73
N LEU A 103 3.83 20.84 35.78
CA LEU A 103 4.16 19.42 35.65
C LEU A 103 3.13 18.66 34.80
N ILE A 104 1.83 18.86 35.04
CA ILE A 104 0.77 18.19 34.27
C ILE A 104 0.82 18.60 32.80
N VAL A 105 0.90 19.90 32.52
CA VAL A 105 0.91 20.40 31.13
C VAL A 105 2.14 19.88 30.38
N THR A 106 3.32 19.88 31.01
CA THR A 106 4.54 19.34 30.41
C THR A 106 4.43 17.83 30.15
N ALA A 107 3.90 17.06 31.11
CA ALA A 107 3.73 15.61 30.94
C ALA A 107 2.76 15.27 29.81
N LEU A 108 1.64 15.99 29.70
CA LEU A 108 0.67 15.82 28.60
C LEU A 108 1.30 16.16 27.24
N ALA A 109 1.99 17.29 27.14
CA ALA A 109 2.66 17.70 25.91
C ALA A 109 3.74 16.70 25.46
N MET A 110 4.52 16.15 26.40
CA MET A 110 5.46 15.08 26.10
C MET A 110 4.75 13.81 25.62
N GLY A 111 3.64 13.42 26.26
CA GLY A 111 2.84 12.27 25.86
C GLY A 111 2.32 12.37 24.42
N GLU A 112 1.79 13.53 24.04
CA GLU A 112 1.35 13.79 22.66
C GLU A 112 2.53 13.75 21.66
N THR A 113 3.65 14.36 22.01
CA THR A 113 4.85 14.36 21.15
C THR A 113 5.39 12.94 20.92
N LEU A 114 5.41 12.12 21.97
CA LEU A 114 5.79 10.70 21.90
C LEU A 114 4.82 9.88 21.05
N ALA A 115 3.52 10.18 21.10
CA ALA A 115 2.51 9.53 20.28
C ALA A 115 2.67 9.83 18.77
N LEU A 116 3.22 10.98 18.41
CA LEU A 116 3.49 11.37 17.02
C LEU A 116 4.77 10.74 16.44
N ALA A 117 5.71 10.30 17.29
CA ALA A 117 6.98 9.70 16.86
C ALA A 117 6.84 8.56 15.83
N PRO A 118 5.96 7.54 16.00
CA PRO A 118 5.80 6.48 15.01
C PRO A 118 5.28 7.00 13.66
N ASP A 119 4.48 8.04 13.63
CA ASP A 119 3.94 8.59 12.38
C ASP A 119 5.00 9.41 11.63
N LEU A 120 5.88 10.11 12.35
CA LEU A 120 7.08 10.71 11.75
C LEU A 120 8.00 9.65 11.15
N LEU A 121 8.21 8.53 11.85
CA LEU A 121 9.03 7.42 11.34
C LEU A 121 8.43 6.80 10.07
N LYS A 122 7.12 6.57 10.03
CA LYS A 122 6.43 6.09 8.82
C LYS A 122 6.49 7.12 7.69
N GLY A 123 6.30 8.40 8.01
CA GLY A 123 6.39 9.50 7.04
C GLY A 123 7.75 9.52 6.33
N ASN A 124 8.84 9.40 7.08
CA ASN A 124 10.19 9.33 6.50
C ASN A 124 10.38 8.13 5.56
N GLN A 125 9.83 6.96 5.91
CA GLN A 125 9.88 5.79 5.03
C GLN A 125 9.09 6.00 3.73
N MET A 126 7.93 6.65 3.80
CA MET A 126 7.14 6.97 2.61
C MET A 126 7.84 7.99 1.71
N ILE A 127 8.47 9.01 2.30
CA ILE A 127 9.24 10.02 1.56
C ILE A 127 10.38 9.35 0.78
N ALA A 128 11.07 8.36 1.37
CA ALA A 128 12.11 7.61 0.66
C ALA A 128 11.58 6.93 -0.62
N SER A 129 10.39 6.33 -0.58
CA SER A 129 9.77 5.72 -1.77
C SER A 129 9.36 6.75 -2.83
N VAL A 130 8.95 7.96 -2.41
CA VAL A 130 8.63 9.05 -3.34
C VAL A 130 9.90 9.56 -4.02
N PHE A 131 10.99 9.74 -3.27
CA PHE A 131 12.28 10.11 -3.85
C PHE A 131 12.83 9.03 -4.80
N GLU A 132 12.63 7.74 -4.49
CA GLU A 132 12.99 6.65 -5.40
C GLU A 132 12.29 6.76 -6.77
N ILE A 133 11.00 7.17 -6.77
CA ILE A 133 10.25 7.40 -8.01
C ILE A 133 10.72 8.67 -8.72
N LEU A 134 10.98 9.75 -7.99
CA LEU A 134 11.44 11.03 -8.56
C LEU A 134 12.85 10.92 -9.16
N ASP A 135 13.77 10.22 -8.50
CA ASP A 135 15.15 10.01 -8.94
C ASP A 135 15.28 8.89 -9.98
N ARG A 136 14.18 8.19 -10.28
CA ARG A 136 14.15 7.17 -11.34
C ARG A 136 14.43 7.82 -12.69
N LYS A 137 15.67 7.69 -13.16
CA LYS A 137 16.05 8.07 -14.53
C LYS A 137 15.27 7.23 -15.54
N SER A 138 14.51 7.90 -16.41
CA SER A 138 13.86 7.27 -17.55
C SER A 138 14.94 6.68 -18.48
N GLN A 139 14.76 5.43 -18.89
CA GLN A 139 15.60 4.79 -19.91
C GLN A 139 15.34 5.36 -21.31
N LEU A 140 14.24 6.09 -21.49
CA LEU A 140 13.99 6.86 -22.70
C LEU A 140 14.66 8.22 -22.52
N VAL A 141 15.94 8.27 -22.87
CA VAL A 141 16.66 9.53 -23.01
C VAL A 141 16.08 10.20 -24.25
N GLY A 142 15.36 11.31 -24.06
CA GLY A 142 14.94 12.21 -25.14
C GLY A 142 16.16 13.00 -25.64
N GLU A 143 17.17 12.30 -26.12
CA GLU A 143 18.32 12.92 -26.76
C GLU A 143 17.89 13.31 -28.18
N THR A 144 17.67 14.62 -28.34
CA THR A 144 17.57 15.34 -29.62
C THR A 144 16.31 15.02 -30.43
N SER A 145 15.32 15.89 -30.31
CA SER A 145 14.19 15.93 -31.25
C SER A 145 14.69 16.48 -32.59
N GLU A 146 15.13 15.61 -33.49
CA GLU A 146 15.32 15.97 -34.90
C GLU A 146 13.94 16.16 -35.56
N GLU A 147 13.59 17.41 -35.87
CA GLU A 147 12.39 17.71 -36.66
C GLU A 147 12.65 17.35 -38.13
N LEU A 148 12.15 16.19 -38.56
CA LEU A 148 12.20 15.77 -39.96
C LEU A 148 11.21 16.60 -40.80
N THR A 149 11.72 17.41 -41.72
CA THR A 149 10.93 18.34 -42.56
C THR A 149 10.16 17.64 -43.68
N ASN A 150 10.58 16.42 -44.08
CA ASN A 150 9.90 15.62 -45.09
C ASN A 150 9.96 14.14 -44.71
N VAL A 151 8.82 13.45 -44.74
CA VAL A 151 8.67 12.05 -44.34
C VAL A 151 8.00 11.29 -45.47
N GLU A 152 8.72 10.38 -46.13
CA GLU A 152 8.19 9.60 -47.25
C GLU A 152 7.10 8.59 -46.83
N GLY A 153 6.96 8.32 -45.52
CA GLY A 153 5.90 7.46 -44.96
C GLY A 153 6.16 5.96 -45.10
N LYS A 154 7.39 5.55 -45.45
CA LYS A 154 7.83 4.14 -45.46
C LYS A 154 8.24 3.71 -44.06
N ILE A 155 7.67 2.61 -43.56
CA ILE A 155 8.00 2.05 -42.24
C ILE A 155 8.68 0.70 -42.45
N GLU A 156 9.89 0.55 -41.91
CA GLU A 156 10.67 -0.69 -41.99
C GLU A 156 11.05 -1.15 -40.57
N LEU A 157 10.62 -2.37 -40.23
CA LEU A 157 11.00 -3.11 -39.03
C LEU A 157 11.98 -4.19 -39.48
N LYS A 158 13.18 -4.23 -38.89
CA LYS A 158 14.23 -5.20 -39.25
C LYS A 158 14.81 -5.89 -38.02
N GLY A 159 14.81 -7.21 -38.03
CA GLY A 159 15.44 -8.09 -37.03
C GLY A 159 14.90 -7.87 -35.63
N ILE A 160 13.61 -7.53 -35.47
CA ILE A 160 13.09 -7.12 -34.17
C ILE A 160 13.01 -8.33 -33.23
N HIS A 161 13.74 -8.21 -32.12
CA HIS A 161 13.66 -9.11 -30.97
C HIS A 161 13.08 -8.34 -29.79
N PHE A 162 11.94 -8.80 -29.29
CA PHE A 162 11.22 -8.10 -28.24
C PHE A 162 10.64 -9.06 -27.21
N SER A 163 10.92 -8.75 -25.95
CA SER A 163 10.32 -9.37 -24.76
C SER A 163 9.89 -8.26 -23.82
N TYR A 164 8.73 -8.44 -23.17
CA TYR A 164 8.28 -7.48 -22.17
C TYR A 164 9.21 -7.51 -20.94
N PRO A 165 9.63 -6.36 -20.37
CA PRO A 165 10.49 -6.33 -19.19
C PRO A 165 9.90 -7.04 -17.97
N SER A 166 8.57 -7.07 -17.84
CA SER A 166 7.86 -7.80 -16.77
C SER A 166 7.86 -9.32 -16.95
N ARG A 167 8.16 -9.82 -18.16
CA ARG A 167 8.23 -11.25 -18.50
C ARG A 167 9.41 -11.51 -19.46
N PRO A 168 10.65 -11.38 -19.00
CA PRO A 168 11.83 -11.41 -19.87
C PRO A 168 12.02 -12.77 -20.57
N HIS A 169 11.52 -13.85 -19.97
CA HIS A 169 11.62 -15.21 -20.49
C HIS A 169 10.64 -15.53 -21.63
N VAL A 170 9.65 -14.66 -21.88
CA VAL A 170 8.68 -14.85 -22.97
C VAL A 170 9.02 -13.89 -24.10
N VAL A 171 9.58 -14.45 -25.17
CA VAL A 171 9.91 -13.72 -26.40
C VAL A 171 8.64 -13.57 -27.24
N VAL A 172 8.25 -12.33 -27.54
CA VAL A 172 7.04 -12.01 -28.31
C VAL A 172 7.36 -11.88 -29.79
N PHE A 173 8.45 -11.18 -30.12
CA PHE A 173 9.00 -11.11 -31.48
C PHE A 173 10.40 -11.70 -31.48
N LYS A 174 10.67 -12.61 -32.42
CA LYS A 174 11.98 -13.20 -32.67
C LYS A 174 12.28 -13.03 -34.16
N ASP A 175 13.36 -12.34 -34.48
CA ASP A 175 13.79 -12.08 -35.87
C ASP A 175 12.65 -11.50 -36.77
N PHE A 176 11.84 -10.56 -36.26
CA PHE A 176 10.68 -10.07 -37.01
C PHE A 176 11.06 -8.94 -37.98
N ASP A 177 10.79 -9.18 -39.27
CA ASP A 177 11.00 -8.25 -40.39
C ASP A 177 9.65 -7.84 -41.02
N LEU A 178 9.44 -6.54 -41.25
CA LEU A 178 8.22 -6.02 -41.84
C LEU A 178 8.47 -4.70 -42.59
N ILE A 179 7.95 -4.58 -43.81
CA ILE A 179 8.07 -3.36 -44.61
C ILE A 179 6.68 -2.89 -45.01
N VAL A 180 6.31 -1.68 -44.60
CA VAL A 180 5.06 -1.00 -44.99
C VAL A 180 5.41 0.17 -45.89
N ARG A 181 4.84 0.18 -47.10
CA ARG A 181 5.02 1.25 -48.07
C ARG A 181 4.04 2.39 -47.79
N SER A 182 4.43 3.59 -48.17
CA SER A 182 3.58 4.78 -48.03
C SER A 182 2.24 4.60 -48.75
N GLY A 183 1.14 4.96 -48.08
CA GLY A 183 -0.22 4.86 -48.61
C GLY A 183 -0.85 3.46 -48.64
N GLN A 184 -0.17 2.41 -48.15
CA GLN A 184 -0.72 1.05 -48.08
C GLN A 184 -1.24 0.72 -46.68
N SER A 185 -2.40 0.05 -46.62
CA SER A 185 -2.95 -0.52 -45.39
C SER A 185 -2.57 -1.99 -45.28
N MET A 186 -2.01 -2.40 -44.14
CA MET A 186 -1.60 -3.77 -43.89
C MET A 186 -2.16 -4.23 -42.55
N ALA A 187 -2.82 -5.38 -42.54
CA ALA A 187 -3.37 -5.98 -41.34
C ALA A 187 -2.40 -7.04 -40.79
N LEU A 188 -2.06 -6.94 -39.50
CA LEU A 188 -1.30 -7.97 -38.80
C LEU A 188 -2.29 -8.89 -38.06
N VAL A 189 -2.38 -10.15 -38.48
CA VAL A 189 -3.19 -11.18 -37.83
C VAL A 189 -2.29 -12.26 -37.25
N GLY A 190 -2.61 -12.75 -36.06
CA GLY A 190 -1.83 -13.78 -35.40
C GLY A 190 -2.58 -14.45 -34.25
N GLN A 191 -2.10 -15.63 -33.85
CA GLN A 191 -2.71 -16.41 -32.77
C GLN A 191 -2.62 -15.67 -31.43
N SER A 192 -3.55 -15.97 -30.50
CA SER A 192 -3.54 -15.35 -29.16
C SER A 192 -2.16 -15.50 -28.50
N GLY A 193 -1.51 -14.37 -28.21
CA GLY A 193 -0.15 -14.32 -27.67
C GLY A 193 0.97 -14.00 -28.67
N SER A 194 0.72 -13.95 -29.98
CA SER A 194 1.74 -13.61 -31.00
C SER A 194 1.96 -12.10 -31.21
N GLY A 195 1.55 -11.27 -30.24
CA GLY A 195 1.74 -9.82 -30.28
C GLY A 195 0.83 -8.93 -31.16
N PRO A 196 -0.34 -9.31 -31.73
CA PRO A 196 -1.11 -8.34 -32.54
C PRO A 196 -1.85 -7.30 -31.68
N ALA A 197 -2.04 -7.59 -30.38
CA ALA A 197 -2.94 -6.82 -29.52
C ALA A 197 -2.23 -6.29 -28.27
N SER A 198 -1.46 -5.23 -28.45
CA SER A 198 -1.55 -4.12 -27.49
C SER A 198 -2.60 -3.16 -28.08
N ARG A 199 -3.89 -3.37 -27.76
CA ARG A 199 -5.02 -2.59 -28.28
C ARG A 199 -4.76 -1.08 -28.15
N GLY A 200 -4.57 -0.42 -29.28
CA GLY A 200 -4.48 1.03 -29.41
C GLY A 200 -4.95 1.45 -30.80
N ILE A 201 -6.25 1.70 -30.90
CA ILE A 201 -6.90 2.28 -32.07
C ILE A 201 -6.32 3.69 -32.28
N HIS A 202 -5.41 3.87 -33.24
CA HIS A 202 -5.13 5.19 -33.78
C HIS A 202 -6.13 5.47 -34.90
N ARG A 203 -7.35 5.86 -34.52
CA ARG A 203 -8.21 6.66 -35.39
C ARG A 203 -7.65 8.07 -35.36
N THR A 204 -7.19 8.56 -36.50
CA THR A 204 -6.80 9.95 -36.72
C THR A 204 -8.03 10.85 -36.64
N HIS A 205 -8.30 11.40 -35.46
CA HIS A 205 -9.00 12.67 -35.30
C HIS A 205 -8.23 13.53 -34.28
N PRO A 206 -8.19 14.86 -34.47
CA PRO A 206 -7.36 15.74 -33.67
C PRO A 206 -8.05 16.02 -32.32
N ALA A 207 -7.23 16.37 -31.32
CA ALA A 207 -7.60 16.76 -29.96
C ALA A 207 -7.88 15.61 -28.98
N SER A 208 -6.82 15.01 -28.46
CA SER A 208 -6.56 14.91 -27.00
C SER A 208 -5.24 14.20 -26.76
N ARG A 209 -4.36 14.80 -25.95
CA ARG A 209 -3.01 14.31 -25.63
C ARG A 209 -3.05 12.90 -25.02
N PRO A 210 -2.29 11.91 -25.52
CA PRO A 210 -2.13 10.63 -24.84
C PRO A 210 -0.84 10.56 -24.00
N ILE A 211 -0.98 9.90 -22.85
CA ILE A 211 0.04 9.56 -21.85
C ILE A 211 0.99 8.50 -22.44
N PRO A 212 2.33 8.61 -22.31
CA PRO A 212 3.25 7.67 -22.96
C PRO A 212 3.55 6.47 -22.06
N HIS A 213 2.86 5.34 -22.27
CA HIS A 213 3.41 4.02 -21.99
C HIS A 213 4.04 3.50 -23.29
N LYS A 214 5.37 3.57 -23.44
CA LYS A 214 6.03 3.12 -24.68
C LYS A 214 7.11 2.05 -24.45
N LEU A 215 6.99 1.07 -25.33
CA LEU A 215 7.74 -0.18 -25.52
C LEU A 215 9.21 0.09 -25.89
N ILE A 216 10.14 -0.72 -25.37
CA ILE A 216 11.58 -0.64 -25.68
C ILE A 216 12.01 -1.94 -26.40
N PRO A 217 12.27 -1.94 -27.71
CA PRO A 217 13.04 -2.99 -28.38
C PRO A 217 14.56 -2.80 -28.15
N ARG A 218 15.31 -3.92 -28.10
CA ARG A 218 16.75 -3.97 -27.79
C ARG A 218 17.68 -3.80 -29.00
N SER A 219 17.18 -3.44 -30.18
CA SER A 219 17.98 -3.18 -31.38
C SER A 219 17.80 -1.74 -31.88
N PRO A 220 18.82 -1.12 -32.50
CA PRO A 220 18.71 0.24 -32.99
C PRO A 220 17.65 0.30 -34.08
N LEU A 221 16.51 0.95 -33.77
CA LEU A 221 15.51 1.32 -34.76
C LEU A 221 16.14 2.36 -35.70
N LYS A 222 16.75 1.90 -36.79
CA LYS A 222 17.14 2.78 -37.90
C LYS A 222 15.89 3.13 -38.69
N ILE A 223 15.24 4.22 -38.30
CA ILE A 223 14.30 4.91 -39.17
C ILE A 223 15.18 5.66 -40.19
N ARG A 224 15.36 5.07 -41.38
CA ARG A 224 15.84 5.84 -42.53
C ARG A 224 14.62 6.56 -43.12
N ALA A 225 14.66 7.89 -43.06
CA ALA A 225 13.85 8.75 -43.92
C ALA A 225 14.20 8.51 -45.38
#